data_AF-A0A6B2LQX1-F1
#
_entry.id   AF-A0A6B2LQX1-F1
#
_cell.length_a   1.000
_cell.length_b   1.000
_cell.length_c   1.000
_cell.angle_alpha   90.00
_cell.angle_beta   90.00
_cell.angle_gamma   90.00
#
_symmetry.space_group_name_H-M   'P 1'
#
loop_
_entity.id
_entity.type
_entity.pdbx_description
1 polymer ?
#
loop_
_entity_poly.entity_id
_entity_poly.type
_entity_poly.pdbx_seq_one_letter_code
_entity_poly.pdbx_strand_id
1 'polypeptide(L)'
;MQYADGLKGSIVIFNPENAFVYQYQAVIELTDWYHSPASLLVVPYLASVTGDEPVPDSILINGVGQYNCTVCSYSLLEVPVDSIIRLRLINQAIMGIISFSIDG
;
A
#
# COMPACT_ATOMS: atom_id res chain seq x y z
N MET A 1 7.47 -15.65 2.31
CA MET A 1 6.00 -15.58 2.44
C MET A 1 5.45 -15.00 1.16
N GLN A 2 4.59 -15.69 0.41
CA GLN A 2 4.22 -15.26 -0.95
C GLN A 2 3.50 -13.89 -1.01
N TYR A 3 2.66 -13.59 -0.01
CA TYR A 3 1.96 -12.30 0.10
C TYR A 3 2.92 -11.10 0.27
N ALA A 4 3.99 -11.30 1.06
CA ALA A 4 5.05 -10.32 1.27
C ALA A 4 5.83 -10.02 -0.02
N ASP A 5 6.00 -11.04 -0.86
CA ASP A 5 6.68 -10.95 -2.16
C ASP A 5 5.77 -10.38 -3.28
N GLY A 6 4.59 -9.86 -2.93
CA GLY A 6 3.72 -9.13 -3.85
C GLY A 6 2.56 -9.91 -4.45
N LEU A 7 2.33 -11.18 -4.06
CA LEU A 7 1.13 -11.92 -4.48
C LEU A 7 -0.10 -11.45 -3.68
N LYS A 8 -0.62 -10.28 -4.06
CA LYS A 8 -1.75 -9.60 -3.43
C LYS A 8 -2.45 -8.66 -4.40
N GLY A 9 -3.69 -8.32 -4.08
CA GLY A 9 -4.51 -7.39 -4.85
C GLY A 9 -5.89 -7.21 -4.21
N SER A 10 -6.53 -6.11 -4.53
CA SER A 10 -7.82 -5.74 -3.96
C SER A 10 -9.00 -6.33 -4.73
N ILE A 11 -10.01 -6.78 -3.98
CA ILE A 11 -11.31 -7.18 -4.52
C ILE A 11 -12.32 -6.11 -4.13
N VAL A 12 -13.01 -5.55 -5.13
CA VAL A 12 -14.07 -4.56 -4.90
C VAL A 12 -15.42 -5.23 -5.19
N ILE A 13 -16.27 -5.29 -4.17
CA ILE A 13 -17.66 -5.76 -4.30
C ILE A 13 -18.57 -4.54 -4.42
N PHE A 14 -19.36 -4.48 -5.50
CA PHE A 14 -20.29 -3.39 -5.74
C PHE A 14 -21.66 -3.72 -5.17
N ASN A 15 -22.18 -2.83 -4.31
CA ASN A 15 -23.58 -2.89 -3.88
C ASN A 15 -24.44 -2.16 -4.94
N PRO A 16 -25.39 -2.85 -5.60
CA PRO A 16 -26.31 -2.21 -6.55
C PRO A 16 -27.21 -1.16 -5.88
N GLU A 17 -27.46 -1.28 -4.57
CA GLU A 17 -28.29 -0.35 -3.79
C GLU A 17 -27.47 0.74 -3.07
N ASN A 18 -26.26 1.05 -3.57
CA ASN A 18 -25.39 2.04 -2.94
C ASN A 18 -26.01 3.46 -2.97
N ALA A 19 -26.33 4.00 -1.79
CA ALA A 19 -26.94 5.32 -1.62
C ALA A 19 -25.93 6.50 -1.64
N PHE A 20 -24.62 6.24 -1.58
CA PHE A 20 -23.61 7.30 -1.61
C PHE A 20 -23.39 7.84 -3.04
N VAL A 21 -23.41 9.16 -3.18
CA VAL A 21 -23.16 9.87 -4.46
C VAL A 21 -21.68 10.27 -4.54
N TYR A 22 -20.97 9.73 -5.53
CA TYR A 22 -19.61 10.12 -5.91
C TYR A 22 -19.50 10.02 -7.43
N GLN A 23 -18.74 10.91 -8.06
CA GLN A 23 -18.52 10.88 -9.51
C GLN A 23 -17.39 9.92 -9.88
N TYR A 24 -16.39 9.79 -9.01
CA TYR A 24 -15.20 8.99 -9.25
C TYR A 24 -14.90 8.09 -8.06
N GLN A 25 -14.12 7.04 -8.31
CA GLN A 25 -13.62 6.15 -7.27
C GLN A 25 -12.25 5.61 -7.62
N ALA A 26 -11.43 5.39 -6.59
CA ALA A 26 -10.11 4.79 -6.73
C ALA A 26 -9.85 3.80 -5.59
N VAL A 27 -9.08 2.77 -5.91
CA VAL A 27 -8.47 1.87 -4.94
C VAL A 27 -7.05 2.37 -4.69
N ILE A 28 -6.69 2.49 -3.42
CA ILE A 28 -5.39 2.93 -2.93
C ILE A 28 -4.83 1.81 -2.07
N GLU A 29 -3.94 1.02 -2.66
CA GLU A 29 -3.24 -0.07 -2.00
C GLU A 29 -1.97 0.47 -1.37
N LEU A 30 -1.85 0.33 -0.06
CA LEU A 30 -0.70 0.76 0.73
C LEU A 30 0.08 -0.48 1.15
N THR A 31 1.39 -0.49 0.93
CA THR A 31 2.21 -1.68 1.16
C THR A 31 3.60 -1.29 1.66
N ASP A 32 4.13 -2.00 2.65
CA ASP A 32 5.56 -1.99 2.95
C ASP A 32 6.30 -2.93 1.98
N TRP A 33 7.52 -2.54 1.60
CA TRP A 33 8.27 -3.27 0.59
C TRP A 33 9.72 -3.46 1.01
N TYR A 34 10.22 -4.64 0.69
CA TYR A 34 11.56 -5.09 0.99
C TYR A 34 12.24 -5.48 -0.31
N HIS A 35 13.50 -5.09 -0.48
CA HIS A 35 14.31 -5.53 -1.63
C HIS A 35 14.77 -6.98 -1.51
N SER A 36 14.79 -7.52 -0.28
CA SER A 36 15.09 -8.92 -0.04
C SER A 36 13.81 -9.76 -0.12
N PRO A 37 13.85 -10.92 -0.78
CA PRO A 37 12.74 -11.86 -0.76
C PRO A 37 12.35 -12.24 0.67
N ALA A 38 11.05 -12.38 0.93
CA ALA A 38 10.52 -12.70 2.24
C ALA A 38 11.03 -14.04 2.79
N SER A 39 11.46 -14.97 1.93
CA SER A 39 12.12 -16.22 2.35
C SER A 39 13.47 -15.98 3.06
N LEU A 40 14.17 -14.91 2.73
CA LEU A 40 15.43 -14.53 3.38
C LEU A 40 15.19 -13.73 4.65
N LEU A 41 14.12 -12.93 4.69
CA LEU A 41 13.77 -12.09 5.85
C LEU A 41 13.14 -12.87 6.99
N VAL A 42 12.37 -13.93 6.68
CA VAL A 42 11.66 -14.70 7.70
C VAL A 42 12.61 -15.50 8.61
N VAL A 43 13.75 -15.94 8.10
CA VAL A 43 14.72 -16.75 8.86
C VAL A 43 15.31 -15.96 10.05
N PRO A 44 15.92 -14.77 9.86
CA PRO A 44 16.44 -13.98 10.98
C PRO A 44 15.32 -13.47 11.88
N TYR A 45 14.16 -13.12 11.34
CA TYR A 45 13.00 -12.70 12.12
C TYR A 45 12.55 -13.78 13.13
N LEU A 46 12.39 -15.03 12.67
CA LEU A 46 11.99 -16.15 13.54
C LEU A 46 13.09 -16.60 14.50
N ALA A 47 14.37 -16.36 14.17
CA ALA A 47 15.50 -16.64 15.04
C ALA A 47 15.70 -15.57 16.12
N SER A 48 15.08 -14.39 15.97
CA SER A 48 15.19 -13.30 16.93
C SER A 48 14.43 -13.64 18.21
N VAL A 49 15.11 -13.56 19.35
CA VAL A 49 14.51 -13.75 20.68
C VAL A 49 13.67 -12.54 21.09
N THR A 50 13.99 -11.36 20.53
CA THR A 50 13.30 -10.09 20.79
C THR A 50 12.23 -9.78 19.75
N GLY A 51 12.15 -10.56 18.66
CA GLY A 51 11.19 -10.33 17.58
C GLY A 51 11.57 -9.15 16.69
N ASP A 52 12.88 -8.95 16.46
CA ASP A 52 13.39 -7.83 15.67
C ASP A 52 12.83 -7.89 14.24
N GLU A 53 11.87 -7.03 13.99
CA GLU A 53 11.19 -6.92 12.72
C GLU A 53 12.13 -6.34 11.66
N PRO A 54 12.17 -6.93 10.44
CA PRO A 54 12.91 -6.34 9.35
C PRO A 54 12.28 -4.97 8.99
N VAL A 55 13.11 -3.94 8.90
CA VAL A 55 12.68 -2.61 8.46
C VAL A 55 12.48 -2.61 6.95
N PRO A 56 11.31 -2.17 6.43
CA PRO A 56 11.08 -2.10 5.00
C PRO A 56 11.95 -1.04 4.33
N ASP A 57 12.35 -1.31 3.09
CA ASP A 57 13.13 -0.40 2.27
C ASP A 57 12.28 0.77 1.75
N SER A 58 11.00 0.53 1.44
CA SER A 58 10.08 1.54 0.92
C SER A 58 8.65 1.27 1.35
N ILE A 59 7.83 2.32 1.31
CA ILE A 59 6.37 2.18 1.25
C ILE A 59 5.94 2.35 -0.21
N LEU A 60 4.96 1.57 -0.65
CA LEU A 60 4.35 1.64 -1.97
C LEU A 60 2.91 2.14 -1.85
N ILE A 61 2.54 3.04 -2.76
CA ILE A 61 1.14 3.38 -3.04
C ILE A 61 0.85 2.83 -4.43
N ASN A 62 -0.15 1.95 -4.55
CA ASN A 62 -0.51 1.28 -5.80
C ASN A 62 0.71 0.65 -6.52
N GLY A 63 1.62 0.05 -5.75
CA GLY A 63 2.83 -0.61 -6.27
C GLY A 63 4.00 0.32 -6.61
N VAL A 64 3.87 1.64 -6.44
CA VAL A 64 4.94 2.61 -6.70
C VAL A 64 5.47 3.18 -5.39
N GLY A 65 6.78 3.12 -5.19
CA GLY A 65 7.50 3.67 -4.05
C GLY A 65 8.85 4.27 -4.45
N GLN A 66 9.59 4.75 -3.46
CA GLN A 66 10.83 5.49 -3.68
C GLN A 66 11.93 4.94 -2.76
N TYR A 67 13.12 4.75 -3.31
CA TYR A 67 14.28 4.33 -2.56
C TYR A 67 15.54 4.95 -3.16
N ASN A 68 16.32 5.63 -2.32
CA ASN A 68 17.64 6.18 -2.65
C ASN A 68 17.72 6.88 -4.02
N CYS A 69 16.81 7.82 -4.27
CA CYS A 69 16.70 8.53 -5.54
C CYS A 69 16.63 10.04 -5.37
N THR A 70 17.07 10.78 -6.39
CA THR A 70 17.00 12.26 -6.44
C THR A 70 15.74 12.74 -7.16
N VAL A 71 15.32 12.04 -8.21
CA VAL A 71 14.08 12.27 -8.94
C VAL A 71 13.39 10.92 -9.10
N CYS A 72 12.24 10.76 -8.46
CA CYS A 72 11.48 9.51 -8.45
C CYS A 72 10.06 9.74 -8.94
N SER A 73 9.51 8.73 -9.62
CA SER A 73 8.08 8.66 -9.89
C SER A 73 7.28 8.48 -8.60
N TYR A 74 6.01 8.82 -8.66
CA TYR A 74 5.03 8.63 -7.60
C TYR A 74 3.76 8.04 -8.19
N SER A 75 2.97 7.36 -7.36
CA SER A 75 1.61 6.98 -7.75
C SER A 75 0.79 8.25 -7.96
N LEU A 76 0.31 8.47 -9.19
CA LEU A 76 -0.51 9.62 -9.56
C LEU A 76 -1.98 9.20 -9.62
N LEU A 77 -2.83 9.93 -8.90
CA LEU A 77 -4.27 9.87 -9.05
C LEU A 77 -4.77 11.24 -9.50
N GLU A 78 -5.27 11.33 -10.72
CA GLU A 78 -5.88 12.56 -11.24
C GLU A 78 -7.33 12.64 -10.78
N VAL A 79 -7.69 13.76 -10.13
CA VAL A 79 -9.04 14.01 -9.63
C VAL A 79 -9.58 15.27 -10.32
N PRO A 80 -10.71 15.18 -11.05
CA PRO A 80 -11.31 16.35 -11.66
C PRO A 80 -11.71 17.42 -10.64
N VAL A 81 -11.55 18.68 -11.02
CA VAL A 81 -11.97 19.84 -10.23
C VAL A 81 -13.48 19.75 -9.96
N ASP A 82 -13.91 20.22 -8.79
CA ASP A 82 -15.30 20.24 -8.34
C ASP A 82 -16.01 18.87 -8.36
N SER A 83 -15.25 17.80 -8.13
CA SER A 83 -15.78 16.43 -8.06
C SER A 83 -15.65 15.81 -6.66
N ILE A 84 -16.56 14.88 -6.37
CA ILE A 84 -16.56 14.03 -5.17
C ILE A 84 -16.00 12.67 -5.59
N ILE A 85 -14.90 12.27 -4.95
CA ILE A 85 -14.24 10.99 -5.16
C ILE A 85 -14.36 10.09 -3.93
N ARG A 86 -14.61 8.79 -4.17
CA ARG A 86 -14.53 7.75 -3.14
C ARG A 86 -13.18 7.03 -3.22
N LEU A 87 -12.32 7.28 -2.24
CA LEU A 87 -11.08 6.51 -2.05
C LEU A 87 -11.35 5.25 -1.22
N ARG A 88 -10.84 4.10 -1.67
CA ARG A 88 -10.80 2.85 -0.91
C ARG A 88 -9.36 2.60 -0.51
N LEU A 89 -9.07 2.80 0.76
CA LEU A 89 -7.75 2.58 1.34
C LEU A 89 -7.65 1.13 1.80
N ILE A 90 -6.64 0.41 1.31
CA ILE A 90 -6.35 -0.96 1.74
C ILE A 90 -4.91 -0.98 2.25
N ASN A 91 -4.73 -1.18 3.56
CA ASN A 91 -3.41 -1.49 4.08
C ASN A 91 -3.11 -2.98 3.82
N GLN A 92 -2.13 -3.21 2.97
CA GLN A 92 -1.60 -4.53 2.61
C GLN A 92 -0.13 -4.69 3.06
N ALA A 93 0.33 -3.87 3.98
CA ALA A 93 1.63 -4.04 4.61
C ALA A 93 1.69 -5.40 5.34
N ILE A 94 2.90 -5.97 5.42
CA ILE A 94 3.17 -7.18 6.19
C ILE A 94 3.09 -6.84 7.68
N MET A 95 3.71 -5.72 8.08
CA MET A 95 3.75 -5.27 9.47
C MET A 95 3.61 -3.76 9.62
N GLY A 96 3.86 -2.98 8.56
CA GLY A 96 3.72 -1.53 8.56
C GLY A 96 2.32 -1.01 8.95
N ILE A 97 2.29 -0.14 9.96
CA ILE A 97 1.12 0.68 10.30
C ILE A 97 1.25 2.01 9.55
N ILE A 98 0.33 2.26 8.63
CA ILE A 98 0.42 3.40 7.72
C ILE A 98 -0.63 4.46 8.10
N SER A 99 -0.18 5.69 8.33
CA SER A 99 -1.06 6.86 8.45
C SER A 99 -1.28 7.46 7.06
N PHE A 100 -2.52 7.81 6.74
CA PHE A 100 -2.91 8.38 5.46
C PHE A 100 -3.44 9.81 5.65
N SER A 101 -2.95 10.75 4.84
CA SER A 101 -3.42 12.13 4.79
C SER A 101 -3.42 12.64 3.35
N ILE A 102 -4.23 13.67 3.11
CA ILE A 102 -4.25 14.46 1.87
C ILE A 102 -4.04 15.90 2.31
N ASP A 103 -3.04 16.56 1.74
CA ASP A 103 -2.77 17.98 2.01
C ASP A 103 -3.80 18.87 1.29
N GLY A 104 -4.12 20.02 1.88
CA GLY A 104 -5.11 20.98 1.39
C GLY A 104 -4.51 22.24 0.78
#